data_AF-A0A3C1QRV2-F1
#
_entry.id   AF-A0A3C1QRV2-F1
#
_cell.length_a   1.000
_cell.length_b   1.000
_cell.length_c   1.000
_cell.angle_alpha   90.00
_cell.angle_beta   90.00
_cell.angle_gamma   90.00
#
_symmetry.space_group_name_H-M   'P 1'
#
loop_
_entity.id
_entity.type
_entity.pdbx_description
1 polymer ?
#
loop_
_entity_poly.entity_id
_entity_poly.type
_entity_poly.pdbx_seq_one_letter_code
_entity_poly.pdbx_strand_id
1 'polypeptide(L)' 'MRQASTPLTGVERTFDVDEIIVSKTDLKGRITYANQIFLKIAGYTEAEVIGKPHS' A
#
# COMPACT_ATOMS: atom_id res chain seq x y z
N MET A 1 11.46 -2.54 -16.75
CA MET A 1 9.99 -2.36 -16.73
C MET A 1 9.72 -0.87 -16.66
N ARG A 2 8.89 -0.31 -17.56
CA ARG A 2 8.54 1.12 -17.53
C ARG A 2 7.57 1.35 -16.36
N GLN A 3 8.02 2.01 -15.30
CA GLN A 3 7.11 2.54 -14.29
C GLN A 3 6.23 3.60 -14.96
N ALA A 4 4.92 3.49 -14.75
CA ALA A 4 3.99 4.55 -15.09
C ALA A 4 4.42 5.81 -14.32
N SER A 5 4.56 6.93 -15.02
CA SER A 5 4.97 8.22 -14.46
C SER A 5 3.82 8.83 -13.67
N THR A 6 3.48 8.27 -12.52
CA THR A 6 2.61 8.97 -11.57
C THR A 6 3.41 10.14 -11.02
N PRO A 7 2.94 11.39 -11.18
CA PRO A 7 3.66 12.54 -10.63
C PRO A 7 3.75 12.40 -9.11
N LEU A 8 4.92 12.71 -8.55
CA LEU A 8 5.08 12.81 -7.11
C LEU A 8 4.13 13.90 -6.61
N THR A 9 3.33 13.57 -5.60
CA THR A 9 2.35 14.51 -5.06
C THR A 9 3.03 15.68 -4.33
N GLY A 10 4.27 15.49 -3.84
CA GLY A 10 4.96 16.46 -2.98
C GLY A 10 4.32 16.63 -1.61
N VAL A 11 3.30 15.83 -1.29
CA VAL A 11 2.55 15.90 -0.03
C VAL A 11 3.03 14.77 0.87
N GLU A 12 3.69 15.15 1.97
CA GLU A 12 4.03 14.23 3.05
C GLU A 12 2.77 13.78 3.80
N ARG A 13 2.73 12.51 4.21
CA ARG A 13 1.68 11.97 5.08
C ARG A 13 2.33 11.39 6.32
N THR A 14 1.77 11.73 7.47
CA THR A 14 2.20 11.23 8.78
C THR A 14 1.20 10.23 9.33
N PHE A 15 1.68 9.41 10.26
CA PHE A 15 0.91 8.46 11.06
C PHE A 15 1.48 8.49 12.49
N ASP A 16 0.72 8.02 13.47
CA ASP A 16 1.13 8.11 14.86
C ASP A 16 2.33 7.20 15.16
N VAL A 17 3.10 7.55 16.21
CA VAL A 17 4.32 6.80 16.60
C VAL A 17 4.05 5.32 16.92
N ASP A 18 2.84 5.02 17.38
CA ASP A 18 2.40 3.66 17.74
C ASP A 18 1.67 2.95 16.58
N GLU A 19 1.43 3.63 15.46
CA GLU A 19 0.81 3.04 14.28
C GLU A 19 1.85 2.30 13.43
N ILE A 20 1.51 1.08 13.01
CA ILE A 20 2.40 0.24 12.19
C ILE A 20 1.77 0.01 10.83
N ILE A 21 2.53 0.21 9.76
CA ILE A 21 2.11 -0.12 8.39
C ILE A 21 2.39 -1.59 8.12
N VAL A 22 1.35 -2.37 7.80
CA VAL A 22 1.48 -3.81 7.56
C VAL A 22 0.76 -4.21 6.28
N SER A 23 1.45 -4.98 5.44
CA SER A 23 0.84 -5.79 4.41
C SER A 23 1.50 -7.16 4.37
N LYS A 24 0.75 -8.17 3.92
CA LYS A 24 1.22 -9.54 3.77
C LYS A 24 0.97 -9.99 2.35
N THR A 25 1.93 -10.71 1.78
CA THR A 25 1.82 -11.30 0.44
C THR A 25 1.76 -12.82 0.50
N ASP A 26 1.25 -13.42 -0.57
CA ASP A 26 1.52 -14.83 -0.88
C ASP A 26 2.95 -15.01 -1.43
N LEU A 27 3.33 -16.28 -1.69
CA LEU A 27 4.65 -16.61 -2.24
C LEU A 27 4.89 -16.07 -3.67
N LYS A 28 3.85 -15.58 -4.35
CA LYS A 28 3.92 -14.95 -5.67
C LYS A 28 3.92 -13.41 -5.58
N GLY A 29 3.98 -12.85 -4.37
CA GLY A 29 4.00 -11.41 -4.14
C GLY A 29 2.63 -10.73 -4.25
N ARG A 30 1.52 -11.48 -4.27
CA ARG A 30 0.17 -10.89 -4.29
C ARG A 30 -0.27 -10.55 -2.88
N ILE A 31 -0.80 -9.36 -2.65
CA ILE A 31 -1.28 -8.91 -1.35
C ILE A 31 -2.46 -9.80 -0.92
N THR A 32 -2.35 -10.38 0.26
CA THR A 32 -3.38 -11.22 0.90
C THR A 32 -4.02 -10.53 2.10
N TYR A 33 -3.35 -9.50 2.63
CA TYR A 33 -3.83 -8.68 3.74
C TYR A 33 -3.12 -7.33 3.72
N ALA A 34 -3.84 -6.26 4.07
CA ALA A 34 -3.30 -4.96 4.38
C ALA A 34 -4.08 -4.37 5.55
N ASN A 35 -3.38 -3.78 6.53
CA ASN A 35 -4.06 -3.16 7.66
C ASN A 35 -4.64 -1.78 7.29
N GLN A 36 -5.52 -1.25 8.13
CA GLN A 36 -6.20 0.02 7.86
C GLN A 36 -5.24 1.20 7.68
N ILE A 37 -4.13 1.23 8.41
CA ILE A 37 -3.14 2.30 8.30
C ILE A 37 -2.38 2.26 6.97
N PHE A 38 -2.03 1.07 6.47
CA PHE A 38 -1.50 0.94 5.11
C PHE A 38 -2.48 1.51 4.08
N LEU A 39 -3.76 1.10 4.16
CA LEU A 39 -4.80 1.53 3.22
C LEU A 39 -5.00 3.05 3.23
N LYS A 40 -5.08 3.64 4.43
CA LYS A 40 -5.22 5.09 4.65
C LYS A 40 -4.04 5.88 4.07
N ILE A 41 -2.81 5.46 4.37
CA ILE A 41 -1.59 6.18 3.95
C ILE A 41 -1.32 6.01 2.45
N ALA A 42 -1.54 4.80 1.92
CA ALA A 42 -1.38 4.50 0.50
C ALA A 42 -2.51 5.09 -0.36
N GLY A 43 -3.68 5.37 0.23
CA GLY A 43 -4.83 5.94 -0.46
C GLY A 43 -5.60 4.91 -1.29
N TYR A 44 -5.69 3.67 -0.79
CA TYR A 44 -6.43 2.59 -1.44
C TYR A 44 -7.50 2.02 -0.51
N THR A 45 -8.52 1.44 -1.11
CA THR A 45 -9.43 0.51 -0.44
C THR A 45 -8.85 -0.89 -0.42
N GLU A 46 -9.32 -1.73 0.51
CA GLU A 46 -8.90 -3.13 0.57
C GLU A 46 -9.18 -3.89 -0.75
N ALA A 47 -10.35 -3.65 -1.34
CA ALA A 47 -10.76 -4.28 -2.60
C ALA A 47 -9.83 -3.93 -3.78
N GLU A 48 -9.18 -2.76 -3.75
CA GLU A 48 -8.25 -2.34 -4.81
C GLU A 48 -6.89 -3.05 -4.70
N VAL A 49 -6.49 -3.48 -3.50
CA VAL A 49 -5.15 -4.03 -3.24
C VAL A 49 -5.13 -5.55 -3.09
N ILE A 50 -6.19 -6.18 -2.57
CA ILE A 50 -6.21 -7.64 -2.36
C ILE A 50 -6.07 -8.37 -3.71
N GLY A 51 -5.13 -9.33 -3.75
CA GLY A 51 -4.79 -10.12 -4.92
C GLY A 51 -3.89 -9.41 -5.95
N LYS A 52 -3.59 -8.12 -5.75
CA LYS A 52 -2.67 -7.35 -6.60
C LYS A 52 -1.20 -7.60 -6.23
N PRO A 53 -0.27 -7.51 -7.20
CA PRO A 53 1.15 -7.57 -6.91
C PRO A 53 1.60 -6.46 -5.93
N HIS A 54 2.51 -6.81 -5.03
CA HIS A 54 3.25 -5.85 -4.21
C HIS A 54 4.48 -5.37 -5.01
N SER A 55 4.24 -4.59 -6.07
CA SER A 55 5.28 -4.12 -7.00
C SER A 55 4.92 -2.82 -7.69
#